data_AF-A0A1U7GAW8-F1
#
_entry.id   AF-A0A1U7GAW8-F1
#
_cell.length_a   1.000
_cell.length_b   1.000
_cell.length_c   1.000
_cell.angle_alpha   90.00
_cell.angle_beta   90.00
_cell.angle_gamma   90.00
#
_symmetry.space_group_name_H-M   'P 1'
#
loop_
_entity.id
_entity.type
_entity.pdbx_description
1 polymer ?
#
loop_
_entity_poly.entity_id
_entity_poly.type
_entity_poly.pdbx_seq_one_letter_code
_entity_poly.pdbx_strand_id
1 'polypeptide(L)'
;MSVVKKLIISMSLLVAPLASQVQAGTYHFVFAGPGVAGDIELTYGAATDAKYADAFVLTGISGVFSYSDGVVNIVDAAVGPLVATQHDTPDPTNLLAPDNFSRFAVASGLPPTNNGTLSYTNLIWPGGSPQTASDYAFHGGILDIYGLLFEIGGGMYVNLWSNGVLPGSNRVDYGVAVVTRAEALGYIGGVSAVPEPGSFVLLGMAMMAALGGRRATSARRR
;
A
#
# COMPACT_ATOMS: atom_id res chain seq x y z
N MET A 1 17.07 -58.68 -45.40
CA MET A 1 17.47 -57.86 -44.24
C MET A 1 16.97 -56.44 -44.47
N SER A 2 15.86 -56.06 -43.84
CA SER A 2 15.18 -54.76 -44.05
C SER A 2 15.55 -53.82 -42.90
N VAL A 3 16.08 -52.65 -43.24
CA VAL A 3 16.48 -51.60 -42.29
C VAL A 3 15.27 -50.67 -42.06
N VAL A 4 14.66 -50.75 -40.89
CA VAL A 4 13.61 -49.80 -40.46
C VAL A 4 14.30 -48.53 -39.95
N LYS A 5 14.21 -47.44 -40.72
CA LYS A 5 14.60 -46.09 -40.28
C LYS A 5 13.52 -45.54 -39.35
N LYS A 6 13.86 -45.32 -38.08
CA LYS A 6 12.99 -44.62 -37.11
C LYS A 6 13.02 -43.13 -37.40
N LEU A 7 11.86 -42.57 -37.74
CA LEU A 7 11.62 -41.14 -37.87
C LEU A 7 11.37 -40.57 -36.47
N ILE A 8 12.24 -39.70 -35.97
CA ILE A 8 12.04 -38.94 -34.73
C ILE A 8 11.40 -37.62 -35.14
N ILE A 9 10.13 -37.42 -34.80
CA ILE A 9 9.43 -36.15 -34.96
C ILE A 9 9.70 -35.33 -33.70
N SER A 10 10.55 -34.32 -33.83
CA SER A 10 10.80 -33.32 -32.78
C SER A 10 9.56 -32.45 -32.62
N MET A 11 8.92 -32.54 -31.45
CA MET A 11 7.77 -31.71 -31.08
C MET A 11 8.29 -30.40 -30.50
N SER A 12 8.39 -29.36 -31.33
CA SER A 12 8.68 -28.00 -30.88
C SER A 12 7.50 -27.48 -30.06
N LEU A 13 7.65 -27.35 -28.74
CA LEU A 13 6.70 -26.60 -27.91
C LEU A 13 6.76 -25.13 -28.31
N LEU A 14 5.71 -24.62 -28.93
CA LEU A 14 5.43 -23.19 -28.99
C LEU A 14 5.08 -22.74 -27.57
N VAL A 15 6.01 -22.06 -26.90
CA VAL A 15 5.66 -21.23 -25.74
C VAL A 15 5.04 -19.97 -26.31
N ALA A 16 3.70 -19.90 -26.32
CA ALA A 16 3.00 -18.66 -26.60
C ALA A 16 3.38 -17.65 -25.50
N PRO A 17 3.75 -16.40 -25.83
CA PRO A 17 3.83 -15.36 -24.83
C PRO A 17 2.42 -15.17 -24.26
N LEU A 18 2.26 -15.47 -22.96
CA LEU A 18 1.12 -14.99 -22.19
C LEU A 18 1.16 -13.47 -22.29
N ALA A 19 0.33 -12.89 -23.15
CA ALA A 19 0.05 -11.47 -23.09
C ALA A 19 -0.51 -11.22 -21.70
N SER A 20 0.27 -10.54 -20.85
CA SER A 20 -0.12 -10.14 -19.51
C SER A 20 -1.47 -9.45 -19.62
N GLN A 21 -2.49 -10.11 -19.07
CA GLN A 21 -3.85 -9.63 -19.09
C GLN A 21 -3.91 -8.28 -18.40
N VAL A 22 -4.74 -7.38 -18.95
CA VAL A 22 -5.21 -6.14 -18.32
C VAL A 22 -5.67 -6.48 -16.89
N GLN A 23 -4.80 -6.27 -15.89
CA GLN A 23 -5.14 -6.52 -14.49
C GLN A 23 -5.83 -5.27 -13.95
N ALA A 24 -7.15 -5.21 -14.13
CA ALA A 24 -7.96 -4.53 -13.14
C ALA A 24 -7.93 -5.38 -11.86
N GLY A 25 -7.57 -4.77 -10.74
CA GLY A 25 -7.42 -5.46 -9.47
C GLY A 25 -8.04 -4.66 -8.34
N THR A 26 -8.40 -5.37 -7.28
CA THR A 26 -8.70 -4.75 -6.00
C THR A 26 -7.65 -5.16 -4.97
N TYR A 27 -7.40 -4.28 -4.02
CA TYR A 27 -6.56 -4.54 -2.86
C TYR A 27 -7.31 -4.10 -1.61
N HIS A 28 -7.59 -5.06 -0.73
CA HIS A 28 -8.20 -4.78 0.57
C HIS A 28 -7.10 -4.42 1.57
N PHE A 29 -7.18 -3.22 2.12
CA PHE A 29 -6.22 -2.70 3.06
C PHE A 29 -6.92 -2.28 4.35
N VAL A 30 -6.68 -3.04 5.41
CA VAL A 30 -7.10 -2.68 6.76
C VAL A 30 -5.87 -2.21 7.51
N PHE A 31 -5.99 -1.09 8.21
CA PHE A 31 -4.90 -0.50 8.97
C PHE A 31 -5.38 0.10 10.28
N ALA A 32 -4.49 0.12 11.27
CA ALA A 32 -4.75 0.73 12.55
C ALA A 32 -3.45 1.28 13.16
N GLY A 33 -3.61 2.31 13.98
CA GLY A 33 -2.56 2.95 14.76
C GLY A 33 -3.14 3.75 15.92
N PRO A 34 -2.32 4.52 16.65
CA PRO A 34 -2.80 5.37 17.74
C PRO A 34 -3.84 6.38 17.23
N GLY A 35 -5.10 6.20 17.65
CA GLY A 35 -6.19 7.11 17.29
C GLY A 35 -6.61 7.09 15.82
N VAL A 36 -6.17 6.12 15.02
CA VAL A 36 -6.51 6.02 13.60
C VAL A 36 -6.82 4.59 13.19
N ALA A 37 -7.84 4.41 12.37
CA ALA A 37 -8.16 3.12 11.76
C ALA A 37 -8.82 3.33 10.39
N GLY A 38 -8.63 2.36 9.51
CA GLY A 38 -9.33 2.32 8.24
C GLY A 38 -9.49 0.90 7.74
N ASP A 39 -10.60 0.69 7.05
CA ASP A 39 -10.92 -0.52 6.30
C ASP A 39 -11.29 -0.05 4.90
N ILE A 40 -10.35 -0.17 3.97
CA ILE A 40 -10.49 0.38 2.63
C ILE A 40 -10.25 -0.67 1.54
N GLU A 41 -10.97 -0.53 0.44
CA GLU A 41 -10.71 -1.27 -0.79
C GLU A 41 -10.19 -0.30 -1.85
N LEU A 42 -9.00 -0.60 -2.36
CA LEU A 42 -8.35 0.12 -3.45
C LEU A 42 -8.63 -0.60 -4.76
N THR A 43 -9.02 0.12 -5.80
CA THR A 43 -9.18 -0.43 -7.16
C THR A 43 -8.15 0.20 -8.08
N TYR A 44 -7.50 -0.60 -8.92
CA TYR A 44 -6.56 -0.14 -9.93
C TYR A 44 -6.80 -0.84 -11.26
N GLY A 45 -6.41 -0.19 -12.35
CA GLY A 45 -6.47 -0.73 -13.70
C GLY A 45 -5.10 -1.20 -14.21
N ALA A 46 -5.01 -1.49 -15.50
CA ALA A 46 -3.74 -1.83 -16.15
C ALA A 46 -2.85 -0.61 -16.46
N ALA A 47 -3.33 0.61 -16.20
CA ALA A 47 -2.53 1.82 -16.36
C ALA A 47 -1.46 1.89 -15.25
N THR A 48 -0.24 2.21 -15.64
CA THR A 48 0.90 2.33 -14.73
C THR A 48 1.51 3.72 -14.79
N ASP A 49 2.29 4.05 -13.78
CA ASP A 49 3.14 5.23 -13.80
C ASP A 49 4.13 5.18 -14.98
N ALA A 50 4.43 6.34 -15.58
CA ALA A 50 5.30 6.41 -16.76
C ALA A 50 6.77 6.10 -16.45
N LYS A 51 7.20 6.32 -15.21
CA LYS A 51 8.55 6.04 -14.73
C LYS A 51 8.64 4.64 -14.11
N TYR A 52 7.56 4.18 -13.50
CA TYR A 52 7.50 2.91 -12.77
C TYR A 52 6.41 1.99 -13.32
N ALA A 53 6.81 1.04 -14.18
CA ALA A 53 5.90 0.11 -14.84
C ALA A 53 5.25 -0.93 -13.89
N ASP A 54 5.71 -1.02 -12.65
CA ASP A 54 5.17 -1.87 -11.58
C ASP A 54 4.29 -1.09 -10.58
N ALA A 55 4.13 0.23 -10.77
CA ALA A 55 3.22 1.07 -10.02
C ALA A 55 1.92 1.26 -10.80
N PHE A 56 0.81 0.77 -10.28
CA PHE A 56 -0.48 0.85 -10.94
C PHE A 56 -1.25 2.08 -10.48
N VAL A 57 -1.91 2.76 -11.42
CA VAL A 57 -2.74 3.92 -11.14
C VAL A 57 -4.03 3.46 -10.46
N LEU A 58 -4.29 4.00 -9.27
CA LEU A 58 -5.55 3.79 -8.58
C LEU A 58 -6.68 4.48 -9.35
N THR A 59 -7.74 3.72 -9.63
CA THR A 59 -8.95 4.18 -10.32
C THR A 59 -10.13 4.36 -9.36
N GLY A 60 -10.03 3.82 -8.14
CA GLY A 60 -11.07 3.93 -7.14
C GLY A 60 -10.59 3.60 -5.74
N ILE A 61 -11.36 4.07 -4.77
CA ILE A 61 -11.22 3.77 -3.35
C ILE A 61 -12.61 3.76 -2.72
N SER A 62 -12.82 2.89 -1.74
CA SER A 62 -14.04 2.84 -0.94
C SER A 62 -13.74 2.29 0.45
N GLY A 63 -14.70 2.40 1.37
CA GLY A 63 -14.58 1.86 2.73
C GLY A 63 -14.89 2.91 3.80
N VAL A 64 -14.30 2.73 4.97
CA VAL A 64 -14.49 3.62 6.13
C VAL A 64 -13.17 4.04 6.74
N PHE A 65 -13.16 5.23 7.31
CA PHE A 65 -12.02 5.82 7.99
C PHE A 65 -12.44 6.44 9.32
N SER A 66 -11.62 6.20 10.35
CA SER A 66 -11.80 6.70 11.70
C SER A 66 -10.54 7.38 12.20
N TYR A 67 -10.70 8.52 12.87
CA TYR A 67 -9.61 9.31 13.44
C TYR A 67 -10.05 10.03 14.71
N SER A 68 -9.24 9.97 15.76
CA SER A 68 -9.47 10.71 17.00
C SER A 68 -8.16 11.06 17.69
N ASP A 69 -8.00 12.34 18.04
CA ASP A 69 -6.90 12.87 18.86
C ASP A 69 -7.37 13.45 20.20
N GLY A 70 -8.66 13.30 20.52
CA GLY A 70 -9.31 13.86 21.70
C GLY A 70 -9.89 15.27 21.51
N VAL A 71 -9.63 15.91 20.36
CA VAL A 71 -10.26 17.18 19.95
C VAL A 71 -11.13 16.95 18.73
N VAL A 72 -10.56 16.36 17.69
CA VAL A 72 -11.25 15.89 16.50
C VAL A 72 -11.68 14.46 16.74
N ASN A 73 -12.90 14.13 16.32
CA ASN A 73 -13.45 12.79 16.41
C ASN A 73 -14.26 12.46 15.16
N ILE A 74 -13.63 11.70 14.26
CA ILE A 74 -14.18 11.19 13.01
C ILE A 74 -14.41 9.70 13.23
N VAL A 75 -15.66 9.26 13.12
CA VAL A 75 -16.05 7.87 13.35
C VAL A 75 -16.71 7.32 12.10
N ASP A 76 -16.10 6.28 11.55
CA ASP A 76 -16.56 5.51 10.38
C ASP A 76 -17.02 6.40 9.21
N ALA A 77 -16.25 7.47 8.96
CA ALA A 77 -16.52 8.34 7.83
C ALA A 77 -16.35 7.54 6.54
N ALA A 78 -17.36 7.62 5.67
CA ALA A 78 -17.31 6.97 4.37
C ALA A 78 -16.17 7.58 3.54
N VAL A 79 -15.35 6.70 2.97
CA VAL A 79 -14.31 7.10 2.04
C VAL A 79 -14.95 7.58 0.73
N GLY A 80 -14.65 8.82 0.37
CA GLY A 80 -15.04 9.48 -0.86
C GLY A 80 -14.02 9.29 -1.99
N PRO A 81 -14.12 10.07 -3.07
CA PRO A 81 -13.25 9.91 -4.24
C PRO A 81 -11.78 10.22 -3.93
N LEU A 82 -10.89 9.63 -4.73
CA LEU A 82 -9.48 10.04 -4.81
C LEU A 82 -9.41 11.48 -5.32
N VAL A 83 -8.50 12.27 -4.74
CA VAL A 83 -8.12 13.56 -5.30
C VAL A 83 -7.32 13.32 -6.57
N ALA A 84 -7.73 13.95 -7.68
CA ALA A 84 -7.12 13.71 -8.98
C ALA A 84 -5.64 14.12 -9.02
N THR A 85 -4.80 13.21 -9.51
CA THR A 85 -3.39 13.43 -9.83
C THR A 85 -3.22 14.62 -10.79
N GLN A 86 -2.23 15.47 -10.53
CA GLN A 86 -1.94 16.70 -11.30
C GLN A 86 -0.62 16.66 -12.06
N HIS A 87 0.25 15.67 -11.80
CA HIS A 87 1.60 15.58 -12.39
C HIS A 87 2.44 16.84 -12.13
N ASP A 88 2.47 17.27 -10.85
CA ASP A 88 3.27 18.41 -10.42
C ASP A 88 4.77 18.14 -10.58
N THR A 89 5.55 19.17 -10.86
CA THR A 89 7.01 19.03 -10.92
C THR A 89 7.56 18.80 -9.51
N PRO A 90 8.23 17.67 -9.21
CA PRO A 90 8.89 17.44 -7.92
C PRO A 90 10.02 18.46 -7.69
N ASP A 91 10.58 18.47 -6.48
CA ASP A 91 11.80 19.26 -6.25
C ASP A 91 12.89 18.84 -7.27
N PRO A 92 13.66 19.77 -7.86
CA PRO A 92 14.67 19.43 -8.87
C PRO A 92 15.72 18.41 -8.41
N THR A 93 15.95 18.30 -7.11
CA THR A 93 16.88 17.32 -6.52
C THR A 93 16.24 15.96 -6.30
N ASN A 94 14.91 15.86 -6.36
CA ASN A 94 14.19 14.61 -6.26
C ASN A 94 14.05 13.93 -7.63
N LEU A 95 15.09 13.18 -7.97
CA LEU A 95 15.22 12.45 -9.22
C LEU A 95 14.42 11.15 -9.25
N LEU A 96 13.81 10.74 -8.13
CA LEU A 96 13.10 9.46 -8.00
C LEU A 96 11.57 9.61 -7.97
N ALA A 97 11.02 10.81 -7.85
CA ALA A 97 9.57 10.99 -7.82
C ALA A 97 8.87 10.28 -9.00
N PRO A 98 7.75 9.58 -8.76
CA PRO A 98 6.91 9.02 -9.83
C PRO A 98 6.37 10.12 -10.75
N ASP A 99 6.01 9.75 -11.97
CA ASP A 99 5.41 10.69 -12.92
C ASP A 99 4.05 11.22 -12.41
N ASN A 100 3.31 10.38 -11.68
CA ASN A 100 2.05 10.75 -11.04
C ASN A 100 2.21 11.65 -9.79
N PHE A 101 3.41 12.14 -9.47
CA PHE A 101 3.62 13.01 -8.31
C PHE A 101 2.70 14.24 -8.36
N SER A 102 2.07 14.54 -7.23
CA SER A 102 1.11 15.64 -7.08
C SER A 102 1.21 16.27 -5.70
N ARG A 103 0.75 17.50 -5.56
CA ARG A 103 0.72 18.26 -4.31
C ARG A 103 -0.69 18.70 -3.95
N PHE A 104 -0.92 18.82 -2.66
CA PHE A 104 -2.14 19.38 -2.08
C PHE A 104 -1.79 20.41 -1.03
N ALA A 105 -2.11 21.68 -1.31
CA ALA A 105 -1.81 22.79 -0.43
C ALA A 105 -2.71 22.77 0.82
N VAL A 106 -2.08 22.94 1.98
CA VAL A 106 -2.72 23.06 3.29
C VAL A 106 -2.17 24.31 3.97
N ALA A 107 -3.03 25.26 4.31
CA ALA A 107 -2.57 26.59 4.71
C ALA A 107 -1.81 26.62 6.05
N SER A 108 -2.05 25.66 6.96
CA SER A 108 -1.38 25.60 8.26
C SER A 108 -1.37 24.19 8.88
N GLY A 109 -0.62 24.01 9.98
CA GLY A 109 -0.66 22.79 10.81
C GLY A 109 0.19 21.60 10.33
N LEU A 110 0.68 21.59 9.09
CA LEU A 110 1.61 20.55 8.62
C LEU A 110 3.00 20.71 9.27
N PRO A 111 3.76 19.61 9.43
CA PRO A 111 5.16 19.67 9.82
C PRO A 111 5.97 20.62 8.91
N PRO A 112 6.96 21.37 9.45
CA PRO A 112 7.74 22.32 8.65
C PRO A 112 8.40 21.70 7.41
N THR A 113 8.79 20.43 7.49
CA THR A 113 9.39 19.65 6.40
C THR A 113 8.51 19.54 5.16
N ASN A 114 7.19 19.69 5.32
CA ASN A 114 6.22 19.54 4.24
C ASN A 114 5.99 20.84 3.45
N ASN A 115 6.54 21.98 3.92
CA ASN A 115 6.46 23.28 3.25
C ASN A 115 5.02 23.70 2.85
N GLY A 116 4.03 23.37 3.68
CA GLY A 116 2.62 23.71 3.43
C GLY A 116 1.92 22.84 2.39
N THR A 117 2.52 21.71 1.98
CA THR A 117 1.90 20.79 1.02
C THR A 117 1.97 19.34 1.49
N LEU A 118 0.89 18.60 1.30
CA LEU A 118 0.96 17.14 1.22
C LEU A 118 1.37 16.75 -0.19
N SER A 119 2.06 15.62 -0.33
CA SER A 119 2.39 15.02 -1.62
C SER A 119 1.69 13.68 -1.75
N TYR A 120 1.25 13.33 -2.95
CA TYR A 120 0.59 12.06 -3.24
C TYR A 120 0.84 11.65 -4.69
N THR A 121 0.70 10.35 -4.98
CA THR A 121 0.85 9.79 -6.34
C THR A 121 -0.41 9.04 -6.78
N ASN A 122 -1.22 8.57 -5.84
CA ASN A 122 -2.34 7.64 -6.10
C ASN A 122 -1.88 6.38 -6.85
N LEU A 123 -0.70 5.89 -6.50
CA LEU A 123 -0.16 4.65 -7.03
C LEU A 123 -0.27 3.53 -6.00
N ILE A 124 -0.54 2.32 -6.48
CA ILE A 124 -0.41 1.09 -5.70
C ILE A 124 0.71 0.22 -6.27
N TRP A 125 1.46 -0.38 -5.36
CA TRP A 125 2.61 -1.22 -5.64
C TRP A 125 2.36 -2.63 -5.07
N PRO A 126 1.65 -3.51 -5.81
CA PRO A 126 1.31 -4.84 -5.30
C PRO A 126 2.54 -5.67 -4.87
N GLY A 127 3.69 -5.44 -5.52
CA GLY A 127 4.97 -6.06 -5.19
C GLY A 127 5.78 -5.36 -4.08
N GLY A 128 5.32 -4.23 -3.58
CA GLY A 128 6.04 -3.36 -2.66
C GLY A 128 6.68 -2.16 -3.36
N SER A 129 6.52 -0.96 -2.79
CA SER A 129 7.11 0.27 -3.35
C SER A 129 8.63 0.23 -3.29
N PRO A 130 9.34 0.60 -4.36
CA PRO A 130 10.77 0.93 -4.30
C PRO A 130 10.96 2.29 -3.61
N GLN A 131 12.21 2.72 -3.51
CA GLN A 131 12.53 4.10 -3.15
C GLN A 131 12.05 5.05 -4.27
N THR A 132 11.16 5.97 -3.91
CA THR A 132 10.55 6.94 -4.84
C THR A 132 10.91 8.39 -4.51
N ALA A 133 11.67 8.64 -3.43
CA ALA A 133 12.16 9.96 -3.06
C ALA A 133 13.69 9.92 -2.93
N SER A 134 14.40 10.84 -3.59
CA SER A 134 15.88 10.86 -3.55
C SER A 134 16.47 11.14 -2.17
N ASP A 135 15.73 11.87 -1.33
CA ASP A 135 16.12 12.30 0.01
C ASP A 135 15.57 11.40 1.13
N TYR A 136 14.79 10.37 0.81
CA TYR A 136 14.22 9.43 1.77
C TYR A 136 14.52 7.99 1.38
N ALA A 137 15.34 7.30 2.17
CA ALA A 137 15.88 5.98 1.82
C ALA A 137 14.91 4.81 2.09
N PHE A 138 13.96 4.97 3.01
CA PHE A 138 13.08 3.88 3.41
C PHE A 138 11.94 3.71 2.40
N HIS A 139 11.54 2.46 2.21
CA HIS A 139 10.55 2.09 1.21
C HIS A 139 9.95 0.71 1.53
N GLY A 140 9.03 0.26 0.70
CA GLY A 140 8.22 -0.95 0.90
C GLY A 140 6.77 -0.61 1.20
N GLY A 141 5.94 -1.65 1.37
CA GLY A 141 4.50 -1.48 1.49
C GLY A 141 3.81 -1.29 0.14
N ILE A 142 2.49 -1.38 0.14
CA ILE A 142 1.68 -1.25 -1.08
C ILE A 142 1.55 0.19 -1.60
N LEU A 143 1.98 1.18 -0.81
CA LEU A 143 2.01 2.59 -1.18
C LEU A 143 3.47 3.06 -1.14
N ASP A 144 3.76 4.15 -1.83
CA ASP A 144 5.03 4.84 -1.70
C ASP A 144 4.99 5.92 -0.58
N ILE A 145 6.09 6.67 -0.43
CA ILE A 145 6.23 7.73 0.58
C ILE A 145 5.31 8.94 0.36
N TYR A 146 4.71 9.07 -0.82
CA TYR A 146 3.71 10.09 -1.13
C TYR A 146 2.30 9.53 -0.91
N GLY A 147 2.11 8.27 -1.30
CA GLY A 147 0.88 7.52 -1.10
C GLY A 147 -0.29 8.06 -1.90
N LEU A 148 -1.46 8.08 -1.27
CA LEU A 148 -2.72 8.47 -1.91
C LEU A 148 -3.43 9.55 -1.10
N LEU A 149 -4.33 10.27 -1.76
CA LEU A 149 -5.14 11.33 -1.14
C LEU A 149 -6.61 11.14 -1.53
N PHE A 150 -7.51 11.12 -0.56
CA PHE A 150 -8.94 10.95 -0.78
C PHE A 150 -9.79 11.82 0.14
N GLU A 151 -11.03 12.04 -0.25
CA GLU A 151 -12.02 12.79 0.53
C GLU A 151 -12.71 11.89 1.57
N ILE A 152 -13.09 12.45 2.71
CA ILE A 152 -13.93 11.75 3.72
C ILE A 152 -15.20 12.56 4.08
N GLY A 153 -15.59 13.49 3.19
CA GLY A 153 -16.70 14.40 3.39
C GLY A 153 -16.36 15.63 4.26
N GLY A 154 -17.29 16.58 4.34
CA GLY A 154 -17.12 17.79 5.17
C GLY A 154 -15.98 18.73 4.76
N GLY A 155 -15.45 18.60 3.55
CA GLY A 155 -14.26 19.34 3.10
C GLY A 155 -12.94 18.83 3.69
N MET A 156 -12.95 17.62 4.26
CA MET A 156 -11.78 16.96 4.83
C MET A 156 -11.21 15.92 3.86
N TYR A 157 -9.90 15.76 3.96
CA TYR A 157 -9.08 14.89 3.12
C TYR A 157 -8.15 14.06 3.99
N VAL A 158 -7.84 12.85 3.52
CA VAL A 158 -6.91 11.93 4.18
C VAL A 158 -5.79 11.61 3.20
N ASN A 159 -4.55 11.88 3.62
CA ASN A 159 -3.37 11.36 2.95
C ASN A 159 -2.88 10.14 3.72
N LEU A 160 -2.76 9.02 3.03
CA LEU A 160 -2.27 7.75 3.56
C LEU A 160 -1.03 7.36 2.74
N TRP A 161 0.10 7.12 3.41
CA TRP A 161 1.37 6.82 2.75
C TRP A 161 2.14 5.72 3.49
N SER A 162 3.16 5.17 2.83
CA SER A 162 4.11 4.23 3.44
C SER A 162 5.40 4.93 3.80
N ASN A 163 5.79 4.90 5.07
CA ASN A 163 7.15 5.24 5.51
C ASN A 163 8.14 4.10 5.17
N GLY A 164 7.65 2.99 4.63
CA GLY A 164 8.46 1.82 4.32
C GLY A 164 8.92 1.07 5.56
N VAL A 165 9.96 0.25 5.41
CA VAL A 165 10.59 -0.45 6.55
C VAL A 165 11.62 0.48 7.19
N LEU A 166 11.27 1.01 8.36
CA LEU A 166 12.13 1.91 9.12
C LEU A 166 13.30 1.17 9.81
N PRO A 167 14.41 1.87 10.14
CA PRO A 167 15.53 1.29 10.86
C PRO A 167 15.09 0.64 12.17
N GLY A 168 15.53 -0.60 12.41
CA GLY A 168 15.17 -1.35 13.62
C GLY A 168 13.80 -2.02 13.57
N SER A 169 13.05 -1.89 12.46
CA SER A 169 11.81 -2.61 12.20
C SER A 169 11.99 -3.64 11.07
N ASN A 170 11.17 -4.70 11.10
CA ASN A 170 10.99 -5.62 9.97
C ASN A 170 9.58 -5.52 9.36
N ARG A 171 8.86 -4.46 9.73
CA ARG A 171 7.48 -4.19 9.33
C ARG A 171 7.43 -2.87 8.59
N VAL A 172 6.53 -2.81 7.62
CA VAL A 172 6.20 -1.56 6.94
C VAL A 172 5.44 -0.67 7.92
N ASP A 173 5.91 0.56 8.03
CA ASP A 173 5.25 1.64 8.75
C ASP A 173 4.46 2.49 7.75
N TYR A 174 3.24 2.87 8.12
CA TYR A 174 2.40 3.78 7.36
C TYR A 174 2.17 5.06 8.17
N GLY A 175 1.85 6.12 7.46
CA GLY A 175 1.43 7.38 8.05
C GLY A 175 0.12 7.87 7.48
N VAL A 176 -0.55 8.70 8.26
CA VAL A 176 -1.83 9.32 7.93
C VAL A 176 -1.80 10.79 8.30
N ALA A 177 -2.29 11.64 7.39
CA ALA A 177 -2.59 13.03 7.66
C ALA A 177 -4.07 13.27 7.38
N VAL A 178 -4.75 13.92 8.32
CA VAL A 178 -6.15 14.34 8.17
C VAL A 178 -6.16 15.85 8.08
N VAL A 179 -6.70 16.40 7.01
CA VAL A 179 -6.58 17.83 6.72
C VAL A 179 -7.87 18.41 6.15
N THR A 180 -8.02 19.71 6.31
CA THR A 180 -8.81 20.54 5.38
C THR A 180 -7.83 21.32 4.49
N ARG A 181 -8.34 22.13 3.56
CA ARG A 181 -7.47 23.09 2.84
C ARG A 181 -6.90 24.19 3.76
N ALA A 182 -7.55 24.46 4.90
CA ALA A 182 -7.13 25.52 5.82
C ALA A 182 -6.08 25.04 6.83
N GLU A 183 -6.18 23.79 7.29
CA GLU A 183 -5.31 23.29 8.34
C GLU A 183 -5.17 21.77 8.32
N ALA A 184 -4.04 21.29 8.84
CA ALA A 184 -3.88 19.90 9.21
C ALA A 184 -4.49 19.66 10.60
N LEU A 185 -5.43 18.73 10.65
CA LEU A 185 -6.10 18.28 11.86
C LEU A 185 -5.29 17.19 12.56
N GLY A 186 -4.57 16.38 11.79
CA GLY A 186 -3.71 15.32 12.29
C GLY A 186 -2.57 14.99 11.33
N TYR A 187 -1.43 14.59 11.89
CA TYR A 187 -0.30 14.05 11.14
C TYR A 187 0.41 12.98 11.99
N ILE A 188 0.19 11.71 11.65
CA ILE A 188 0.55 10.56 12.50
C ILE A 188 1.36 9.55 11.67
N GLY A 189 2.45 9.03 12.26
CA GLY A 189 3.16 7.82 11.80
C GLY A 189 2.90 6.65 12.74
N GLY A 190 3.49 5.47 12.51
CA GLY A 190 3.25 4.33 13.39
C GLY A 190 1.98 3.55 13.07
N VAL A 191 1.41 3.73 11.88
CA VAL A 191 0.23 3.00 11.41
C VAL A 191 0.68 1.67 10.81
N SER A 192 -0.03 0.59 11.11
CA SER A 192 0.32 -0.76 10.64
C SER A 192 -0.86 -1.41 9.91
N ALA A 193 -0.54 -2.26 8.93
CA ALA A 193 -1.52 -3.11 8.26
C ALA A 193 -2.06 -4.20 9.23
N VAL A 194 -3.34 -4.55 9.11
CA VAL A 194 -4.06 -5.48 9.99
C VAL A 194 -4.72 -6.62 9.18
N PRO A 195 -4.64 -7.89 9.63
CA PRO A 195 -3.69 -8.39 10.63
C PRO A 195 -2.28 -8.21 10.10
N GLU A 196 -1.33 -7.92 10.99
CA GLU A 196 0.03 -7.73 10.54
C GLU A 196 0.52 -9.00 9.80
N PRO A 197 1.23 -8.91 8.66
CA PRO A 197 1.54 -10.07 7.81
C PRO A 197 2.20 -11.26 8.53
N GLY A 198 2.91 -11.03 9.64
CA GLY A 198 3.51 -12.08 10.47
C GLY A 198 2.55 -12.81 11.43
N SER A 199 1.38 -12.23 11.73
CA SER A 199 0.43 -12.78 12.71
C SER A 199 -0.17 -14.11 12.24
N PHE A 200 -0.34 -14.31 10.94
CA PHE A 200 -0.82 -15.59 10.40
C PHE A 200 0.22 -16.71 10.51
N VAL A 201 1.51 -16.40 10.37
CA VAL A 201 2.59 -17.37 10.58
C VAL A 201 2.62 -17.78 12.05
N LEU A 202 2.51 -16.82 12.98
CA LEU A 202 2.47 -17.11 14.42
C LEU A 202 1.20 -17.89 14.81
N LEU A 203 0.04 -17.53 14.28
CA LEU A 203 -1.21 -18.28 14.49
C LEU A 203 -1.10 -19.70 13.92
N GLY A 204 -0.55 -19.86 12.72
CA GLY A 204 -0.29 -21.16 12.10
C GLY A 204 0.66 -22.02 12.94
N MET A 205 1.75 -21.44 13.44
CA MET A 205 2.67 -22.13 14.35
C MET A 205 2.01 -22.52 15.68
N ALA A 206 1.21 -21.64 16.27
CA ALA A 206 0.48 -21.92 17.50
C ALA A 206 -0.53 -23.07 17.31
N MET A 207 -1.26 -23.08 16.19
CA MET A 207 -2.17 -24.17 15.85
C MET A 207 -1.43 -25.49 15.65
N MET A 208 -0.29 -25.48 14.97
CA MET A 208 0.54 -26.68 14.78
C MET A 208 1.11 -27.20 16.10
N ALA A 209 1.57 -26.32 17.00
CA ALA A 209 2.03 -26.69 18.33
C ALA A 209 0.90 -27.29 19.19
N ALA A 210 -0.31 -26.73 19.12
CA ALA A 210 -1.48 -27.26 19.82
C ALA A 210 -1.91 -28.64 19.29
N LEU A 211 -1.84 -28.87 17.98
CA LEU A 211 -2.13 -30.18 17.37
C LEU A 211 -1.03 -31.21 17.68
N GLY A 212 0.24 -30.80 17.72
CA GLY A 212 1.37 -31.66 18.12
C GLY A 212 1.34 -32.03 19.60
N GLY A 213 0.99 -31.08 20.48
CA GLY A 213 0.88 -31.29 21.93
C GLY A 213 -0.22 -32.29 22.32
N ARG A 214 -1.33 -32.32 21.58
CA ARG A 214 -2.43 -33.28 21.81
C ARG A 214 -2.04 -34.74 21.54
N ARG A 215 -1.08 -35.00 20.64
CA ARG A 215 -0.57 -36.36 20.39
C ARG A 215 0.36 -36.84 21.50
N ALA A 216 1.16 -35.94 22.10
CA ALA A 216 2.07 -36.29 23.19
C ALA A 216 1.32 -36.65 24.48
N THR A 217 0.19 -36.02 24.78
CA THR A 217 -0.63 -36.33 25.96
C THR A 217 -1.35 -37.68 25.87
N SER A 218 -1.76 -38.12 24.67
CA SER A 218 -2.37 -39.45 24.48
C SER A 218 -1.35 -40.59 24.52
N ALA A 219 -0.08 -40.33 24.24
CA ALA A 219 0.99 -41.34 24.33
C ALA A 219 1.50 -41.58 25.76
N ARG A 220 1.24 -40.66 26.69
CA ARG A 220 1.69 -40.72 28.10
C ARG A 220 0.67 -41.36 29.07
N ARG A 221 -0.46 -41.84 28.54
CA ARG A 221 -1.55 -42.50 29.28
C ARG A 221 -1.73 -43.99 28.92
N ARG A 222 -0.69 -44.63 28.38
CA ARG A 222 -0.63 -46.09 28.20
C ARG A 222 0.52 -46.66 29.01
#